data_AF-A0A1M7SZH1-F1
#
_entry.id   AF-A0A1M7SZH1-F1
#
_cell.length_a   1.000
_cell.length_b   1.000
_cell.length_c   1.000
_cell.angle_alpha   90.00
_cell.angle_beta   90.00
_cell.angle_gamma   90.00
#
_symmetry.space_group_name_H-M   'P 1'
#
loop_
_entity.id
_entity.type
_entity.pdbx_description
1 polymer ?
#
loop_
_entity_poly.entity_id
_entity_poly.type
_entity_poly.pdbx_seq_one_letter_code
_entity_poly.pdbx_strand_id
1 'polypeptide(L)'
;MKTNRKKLSSVGIVIREFRQMADLSQDQLADRMDVSTPYISMLESGRRYPSIETLIRISLALEVRPGEMLDRITEVHSSKTLCS
;
A
#
# COMPACT_ATOMS: atom_id res chain seq x y z
N MET A 1 11.54 26.78 -4.43
CA MET A 1 10.93 25.49 -4.78
C MET A 1 10.30 24.90 -3.53
N LYS A 2 8.96 24.92 -3.40
CA LYS A 2 8.29 24.28 -2.26
C LYS A 2 8.19 22.78 -2.57
N THR A 3 9.01 21.96 -1.92
CA THR A 3 8.91 20.50 -2.00
C THR A 3 7.57 20.10 -1.42
N ASN A 4 6.61 19.86 -2.31
CA ASN A 4 5.27 19.41 -1.95
C ASN A 4 5.44 17.99 -1.37
N ARG A 5 5.60 17.86 -0.05
CA ARG A 5 5.62 16.57 0.65
C ARG A 5 4.24 15.95 0.41
N LYS A 6 4.11 15.16 -0.67
CA LYS A 6 2.89 14.39 -0.94
C LYS A 6 2.59 13.61 0.33
N LYS A 7 1.46 13.91 0.96
CA LYS A 7 0.95 13.18 2.11
C LYS A 7 0.72 11.75 1.63
N LEU A 8 1.59 10.81 2.01
CA LEU A 8 1.42 9.40 1.67
C LEU A 8 0.03 8.96 2.13
N SER A 9 -0.73 8.30 1.26
CA SER A 9 -2.03 7.76 1.62
C SER A 9 -1.85 6.69 2.70
N SER A 10 -2.82 6.56 3.62
CA SER A 10 -2.81 5.45 4.60
C SER A 10 -2.68 4.11 3.88
N VAL A 11 -3.41 3.94 2.76
CA VAL A 11 -3.34 2.76 1.89
C VAL A 11 -1.93 2.46 1.38
N GLY A 12 -1.23 3.44 0.81
CA GLY A 12 0.12 3.23 0.26
C GLY A 12 1.15 2.86 1.33
N ILE A 13 1.01 3.42 2.54
CA ILE A 13 1.83 3.05 3.69
C ILE A 13 1.61 1.59 4.06
N VAL A 14 0.35 1.17 4.18
CA VAL A 14 0.03 -0.21 4.59
C VAL A 14 0.45 -1.22 3.54
N ILE A 15 0.27 -0.94 2.24
CA ILE A 15 0.80 -1.82 1.18
C ILE A 15 2.31 -2.00 1.31
N ARG A 16 3.05 -0.91 1.55
CA ARG A 16 4.50 -0.97 1.76
C ARG A 16 4.87 -1.76 3.03
N GLU A 17 4.16 -1.53 4.13
CA GLU A 17 4.38 -2.20 5.42
C GLU A 17 4.25 -3.72 5.26
N PHE A 18 3.12 -4.21 4.73
CA PHE A 18 2.91 -5.64 4.51
C PHE A 18 3.88 -6.24 3.50
N ARG A 19 4.23 -5.51 2.43
CA ARG A 19 5.27 -5.97 1.48
C ARG A 19 6.62 -6.18 2.19
N GLN A 20 7.02 -5.24 3.04
CA GLN A 20 8.27 -5.34 3.78
C GLN A 20 8.23 -6.45 4.82
N MET A 21 7.09 -6.67 5.48
CA MET A 21 6.91 -7.81 6.40
C MET A 21 7.01 -9.17 5.70
N ALA A 22 6.65 -9.23 4.41
CA ALA A 22 6.81 -10.41 3.57
C ALA A 22 8.21 -10.53 2.93
N ASP A 23 9.16 -9.65 3.29
CA ASP A 23 10.53 -9.58 2.73
C ASP A 23 10.59 -9.49 1.20
N LEU A 24 9.59 -8.87 0.57
CA LEU A 24 9.53 -8.71 -0.88
C LEU A 24 10.05 -7.35 -1.33
N SER A 25 10.75 -7.30 -2.46
CA SER A 25 10.98 -6.09 -3.22
C SER A 25 9.71 -5.63 -3.96
N GLN A 26 9.68 -4.39 -4.45
CA GLN A 26 8.56 -3.92 -5.29
C GLN A 26 8.44 -4.72 -6.58
N ASP A 27 9.57 -5.14 -7.18
CA ASP A 27 9.60 -6.01 -8.36
C ASP A 27 8.95 -7.37 -8.06
N GLN A 28 9.32 -8.00 -6.93
CA GLN A 28 8.78 -9.30 -6.55
C GLN A 28 7.27 -9.26 -6.29
N LEU A 29 6.76 -8.20 -5.66
CA LEU A 29 5.31 -8.02 -5.51
C LEU A 29 4.64 -7.77 -6.86
N ALA A 30 5.28 -7.02 -7.76
CA ALA A 30 4.77 -6.76 -9.09
C ALA A 30 4.66 -8.05 -9.91
N ASP A 31 5.69 -8.90 -9.86
CA ASP A 31 5.73 -10.22 -10.49
C ASP A 31 4.60 -11.13 -9.97
N ARG A 32 4.43 -11.20 -8.64
CA ARG A 32 3.30 -11.97 -8.04
C ARG A 32 1.94 -11.45 -8.47
N MET A 33 1.86 -10.17 -8.80
CA MET A 33 0.62 -9.51 -9.21
C MET A 33 0.41 -9.46 -10.71
N ASP A 34 1.36 -9.94 -11.51
CA ASP A 34 1.35 -9.81 -12.96
C ASP A 34 1.10 -8.35 -13.40
N VAL A 35 1.84 -7.42 -12.78
CA VAL A 35 1.80 -5.99 -13.08
C VAL A 35 3.20 -5.42 -13.15
N SER A 36 3.33 -4.19 -13.65
CA SER A 36 4.61 -3.50 -13.70
C SER A 36 5.07 -2.99 -12.32
N THR A 37 6.37 -3.02 -12.02
CA THR A 37 6.94 -2.39 -10.79
C THR A 37 6.56 -0.92 -10.61
N PRO A 38 6.56 -0.06 -11.66
CA PRO A 38 6.11 1.32 -11.52
C PRO A 38 4.67 1.43 -11.01
N TYR A 39 3.80 0.46 -11.31
CA TYR A 39 2.45 0.41 -10.77
C TYR A 39 2.45 0.22 -9.25
N ILE A 40 3.20 -0.75 -8.74
CA ILE A 40 3.37 -0.97 -7.29
C ILE A 40 3.96 0.28 -6.61
N SER A 41 4.99 0.88 -7.23
CA SER A 41 5.59 2.14 -6.76
C SER A 41 4.58 3.29 -6.69
N MET A 42 3.68 3.41 -7.68
CA MET A 42 2.59 4.40 -7.66
C MET A 42 1.58 4.15 -6.54
N LEU A 43 1.25 2.89 -6.22
CA LEU A 43 0.36 2.53 -5.12
C LEU A 43 0.99 2.89 -3.76
N GLU A 44 2.23 2.45 -3.52
CA GLU A 44 2.93 2.69 -2.25
C GLU A 44 3.19 4.18 -1.99
N SER A 45 3.45 4.95 -3.04
CA SER A 45 3.65 6.40 -2.93
C SER A 45 2.36 7.20 -2.84
N GLY A 46 1.19 6.55 -2.90
CA GLY A 46 -0.12 7.21 -2.92
C GLY A 46 -0.36 8.06 -4.16
N ARG A 47 0.41 7.85 -5.24
CA ARG A 47 0.17 8.51 -6.55
C ARG A 47 -1.04 7.92 -7.25
N ARG A 48 -1.38 6.67 -6.95
CA ARG A 48 -2.58 5.98 -7.43
C ARG A 48 -3.26 5.27 -6.26
N TYR A 49 -4.59 5.30 -6.26
CA TYR A 49 -5.40 4.55 -5.30
C TYR A 49 -5.80 3.20 -5.91
N PRO A 50 -5.59 2.07 -5.20
CA PRO A 50 -6.06 0.77 -5.66
C PRO A 50 -7.59 0.70 -5.58
N SER A 51 -8.21 -0.07 -6.48
CA SER A 51 -9.60 -0.51 -6.28
C SER A 51 -9.67 -1.52 -5.13
N ILE A 52 -10.88 -1.81 -4.63
CA ILE A 52 -11.08 -2.88 -3.64
C ILE A 52 -10.55 -4.22 -4.18
N GLU A 53 -10.85 -4.53 -5.44
CA GLU A 53 -10.33 -5.73 -6.11
C GLU A 53 -8.80 -5.77 -6.14
N THR A 54 -8.15 -4.64 -6.46
CA THR A 54 -6.68 -4.54 -6.44
C THR A 54 -6.14 -4.77 -5.03
N LEU A 55 -6.79 -4.21 -4.00
CA LEU A 55 -6.39 -4.38 -2.61
C LEU A 55 -6.51 -5.86 -2.18
N ILE A 56 -7.59 -6.53 -2.57
CA ILE A 56 -7.76 -7.97 -2.34
C ILE A 56 -6.64 -8.76 -3.03
N ARG A 57 -6.37 -8.48 -4.31
CA ARG A 57 -5.28 -9.13 -5.04
C ARG A 57 -3.93 -8.95 -4.33
N ILE A 58 -3.62 -7.73 -3.88
CA ILE A 58 -2.38 -7.45 -3.13
C ILE A 58 -2.33 -8.26 -1.84
N SER A 59 -3.42 -8.30 -1.07
CA SER A 59 -3.45 -9.08 0.17
C SER A 59 -3.19 -10.57 -0.08
N LEU A 60 -3.76 -11.13 -1.15
CA LEU A 60 -3.53 -12.53 -1.53
C LEU A 60 -2.08 -12.76 -1.99
N ALA A 61 -1.49 -11.83 -2.75
CA ALA A 61 -0.08 -11.92 -3.17
C ALA A 61 0.92 -11.80 -2.01
N LEU A 62 0.50 -11.16 -0.93
CA LEU A 62 1.24 -11.00 0.32
C LEU A 62 0.89 -12.08 1.35
N GLU A 63 0.04 -13.06 0.99
CA GLU A 63 -0.39 -14.17 1.85
C GLU A 63 -1.06 -13.72 3.16
N VAL A 64 -1.76 -12.59 3.12
CA VAL A 64 -2.52 -12.05 4.26
C VAL A 64 -4.00 -11.91 3.94
N ARG A 65 -4.85 -11.93 4.97
CA ARG A 65 -6.29 -11.72 4.74
C ARG A 65 -6.54 -10.26 4.36
N PRO A 66 -7.43 -9.97 3.39
CA PRO A 66 -7.78 -8.60 3.03
C PRO A 66 -8.24 -7.75 4.23
N GLY A 67 -8.92 -8.38 5.20
CA GLY A 67 -9.36 -7.72 6.42
C GLY A 67 -8.22 -7.19 7.28
N GLU A 68 -7.10 -7.91 7.39
CA GLU A 68 -5.94 -7.47 8.18
C GLU A 68 -5.30 -6.21 7.60
N MET A 69 -5.19 -6.14 6.26
CA MET A 69 -4.75 -4.90 5.59
C MET A 69 -5.75 -3.77 5.82
N LEU A 70 -7.06 -4.04 5.78
CA LEU A 70 -8.08 -3.01 5.97
C LEU A 70 -8.07 -2.45 7.40
N ASP A 71 -8.01 -3.32 8.39
CA ASP A 71 -7.88 -2.95 9.80
C ASP A 71 -6.67 -2.03 9.99
N ARG A 72 -5.52 -2.43 9.45
CA ARG A 72 -4.30 -1.61 9.51
C ARG A 72 -4.44 -0.26 8.80
N ILE A 73 -5.13 -0.22 7.66
CA ILE A 73 -5.43 1.04 6.96
C ILE A 73 -6.25 1.97 7.85
N THR A 74 -7.24 1.44 8.58
CA THR A 74 -8.10 2.23 9.46
C THR A 74 -7.34 2.79 10.67
N GLU A 75 -6.41 2.02 11.23
CA GLU A 75 -5.51 2.47 12.30
C GLU A 75 -4.63 3.63 11.84
N VAL A 76 -3.92 3.45 10.71
CA VAL A 76 -3.02 4.47 10.14
C VAL A 76 -3.81 5.72 9.73
N HIS A 77 -5.04 5.57 9.25
CA HIS A 77 -5.92 6.68 8.93
C HIS A 77 -6.29 7.47 10.19
N SER A 78 -6.71 6.79 11.27
CA SER A 78 -7.12 7.40 12.53
C SER A 78 -5.98 8.17 13.21
N SER A 79 -4.77 7.61 13.23
CA SER A 79 -3.59 8.28 13.80
C SER A 79 -3.19 9.56 13.04
N LYS A 80 -3.53 9.66 11.75
CA LYS A 80 -3.26 10.86 10.93
C LYS A 80 -4.31 11.95 11.07
N THR A 81 -5.52 11.62 11.54
CA THR A 81 -6.63 12.58 11.74
C THR A 81 -6.58 13.22 13.13
N LEU A 82 -5.92 12.58 14.10
CA LEU A 82 -5.76 13.08 15.47
C LEU A 82 -4.56 14.03 15.66
N CYS A 83 -3.69 14.17 14.67
CA CYS A 83 -2.47 15.00 14.74
C CYS A 83 -2.54 16.26 13.86
N SER A 84 -3.75 16.71 13.51
CA SER A 84 -4.01 17.96 12.79
C SER A 84 -4.76 18.97 13.64
#